data_AF-A0A5E4KJU0-F1
#
_entry.id   AF-A0A5E4KJU0-F1
#
_cell.length_a   1.000
_cell.length_b   1.000
_cell.length_c   1.000
_cell.angle_alpha   90.00
_cell.angle_beta   90.00
_cell.angle_gamma   90.00
#
_symmetry.space_group_name_H-M   'P 1'
#
loop_
_entity.id
_entity.type
_entity.pdbx_description
1 polymer ?
#
loop_
_entity_poly.entity_id
_entity_poly.type
_entity_poly.pdbx_seq_one_letter_code
_entity_poly.pdbx_strand_id
1 'polypeptide(L)' 'MIDISNLPLFSKVILIIGFSMGIVSFVLVMRYPIILILMKISPQYREFIKKALAHSKAEQKSRF' A
#
# COMPACT_ATOMS: atom_id res chain seq x y z
N MET A 1 3.86 0.27 30.75
CA MET A 1 4.47 -0.74 29.86
C MET A 1 3.44 -1.83 29.65
N ILE A 2 2.99 -2.10 28.42
CA ILE A 2 2.05 -3.21 28.19
C ILE A 2 2.84 -4.50 28.42
N ASP A 3 2.47 -5.27 29.44
CA ASP A 3 3.16 -6.51 29.79
C ASP A 3 2.68 -7.64 28.88
N ILE A 4 3.30 -7.74 27.70
CA ILE A 4 2.99 -8.71 26.64
C ILE A 4 3.24 -10.15 27.12
N SER A 5 4.06 -10.33 28.15
CA SER A 5 4.42 -11.63 28.73
C SER A 5 3.22 -12.29 29.41
N ASN A 6 2.45 -11.52 30.18
CA ASN A 6 1.31 -11.97 30.97
C ASN A 6 -0.04 -11.97 30.21
N LEU A 7 -0.06 -11.62 28.93
CA LEU A 7 -1.29 -11.66 28.14
C LEU A 7 -1.75 -13.11 27.86
N PRO A 8 -3.06 -13.39 27.96
CA PRO A 8 -3.62 -14.65 27.47
C PRO A 8 -3.23 -14.91 26.02
N LEU A 9 -2.92 -16.16 25.67
CA LEU A 9 -2.52 -16.57 24.32
C LEU A 9 -3.46 -16.01 23.24
N PHE A 10 -4.77 -16.08 23.48
CA PHE A 10 -5.79 -15.57 22.58
C PHE A 10 -5.68 -14.06 22.33
N SER A 11 -5.43 -13.27 23.39
CA SER A 11 -5.24 -11.82 23.28
C SER A 11 -3.96 -11.46 22.51
N LYS A 12 -2.88 -12.24 22.65
CA LYS A 12 -1.65 -12.05 21.84
C LYS A 12 -1.92 -12.30 20.35
N VAL A 13 -2.67 -13.35 20.03
CA VAL A 13 -3.02 -13.71 18.65
C VAL A 13 -3.89 -12.61 18.02
N ILE A 14 -4.92 -12.14 18.70
CA ILE A 14 -5.76 -11.04 18.22
C ILE A 14 -4.95 -9.76 18.01
N LEU A 15 -4.02 -9.46 18.93
CA LEU A 15 -3.16 -8.29 18.82
C LEU A 15 -2.29 -8.35 17.56
N ILE A 16 -1.65 -9.48 17.29
CA ILE A 16 -0.81 -9.67 16.08
C ILE A 16 -1.66 -9.57 14.81
N ILE A 17 -2.83 -10.22 14.78
CA ILE A 17 -3.74 -10.18 13.62
C ILE A 17 -4.26 -8.76 13.39
N GLY A 18 -4.77 -8.10 14.43
CA GLY A 18 -5.24 -6.72 14.32
C GLY A 18 -4.14 -5.74 13.89
N PHE A 19 -2.93 -5.91 14.41
CA PHE A 19 -1.79 -5.08 14.05
C PHE A 19 -1.34 -5.29 12.60
N SER A 20 -1.21 -6.56 12.17
CA SER A 20 -0.85 -6.88 10.78
C SER A 20 -1.90 -6.37 9.79
N MET A 21 -3.19 -6.52 10.10
CA MET A 21 -4.28 -6.01 9.27
C MET A 21 -4.28 -4.47 9.21
N GLY A 22 -3.95 -3.82 10.33
CA GLY A 22 -3.74 -2.38 10.39
C GLY A 22 -2.57 -1.91 9.52
N ILE A 23 -1.43 -2.61 9.55
CA ILE A 23 -0.27 -2.30 8.70
C ILE A 23 -0.62 -2.45 7.22
N VAL A 24 -1.27 -3.54 6.83
CA VAL A 24 -1.66 -3.78 5.43
C VAL A 24 -2.59 -2.66 4.95
N SER A 25 -3.56 -2.27 5.78
CA SER A 25 -4.46 -1.16 5.47
C SER A 25 -3.72 0.17 5.34
N PHE A 26 -2.78 0.45 6.24
CA PHE A 26 -1.94 1.64 6.17
C PHE A 26 -1.10 1.70 4.89
N VAL A 27 -0.47 0.59 4.50
CA VAL A 27 0.31 0.51 3.25
C VAL A 27 -0.59 0.75 2.04
N LEU A 28 -1.81 0.19 2.03
CA LEU A 28 -2.77 0.42 0.95
C LEU A 28 -3.22 1.87 0.84
N VAL A 29 -3.42 2.57 1.97
CA VAL A 29 -3.76 4.00 1.97
C VAL A 29 -2.55 4.83 1.51
N MET A 30 -1.35 4.50 2.00
CA MET A 30 -0.13 5.24 1.70
C MET A 30 0.39 5.04 0.27
N ARG A 31 -0.04 3.99 -0.44
CA ARG A 31 0.40 3.74 -1.83
C ARG A 31 0.17 4.94 -2.74
N TYR A 32 -1.00 5.59 -2.62
CA TYR A 32 -1.39 6.73 -3.46
C TYR A 32 -0.58 8.00 -3.17
N PRO A 33 -0.46 8.47 -1.92
CA PRO A 33 0.37 9.63 -1.62
C PRO A 33 1.85 9.37 -1.94
N ILE A 34 2.37 8.15 -1.75
CA ILE A 34 3.75 7.81 -2.15
C ILE A 34 3.93 7.99 -3.66
N ILE A 35 3.03 7.47 -4.49
CA ILE A 35 3.08 7.63 -5.94
C ILE A 35 2.97 9.11 -6.34
N LEU A 36 2.09 9.87 -5.70
CA LEU A 36 1.92 11.31 -5.94
C LEU A 36 3.19 12.10 -5.58
N ILE A 37 3.81 11.79 -4.45
CA ILE A 37 5.07 12.41 -4.02
C ILE A 37 6.19 12.08 -5.01
N LEU A 38 6.31 10.81 -5.42
CA LEU A 38 7.31 10.40 -6.41
C LEU A 38 7.12 11.08 -7.77
N MET A 39 5.88 11.25 -8.23
CA MET A 39 5.57 12.03 -9.44
C MET A 39 5.89 13.52 -9.29
N LYS A 40 5.79 14.07 -8.07
CA LYS A 40 6.08 15.47 -7.79
C LYS A 40 7.59 15.75 -7.71
N ILE A 41 8.36 14.83 -7.14
CA ILE A 41 9.81 15.00 -6.95
C ILE A 41 10.59 14.65 -8.21
N SER A 42 10.22 13.58 -8.92
CA SER A 42 11.00 13.07 -10.05
C SER A 42 10.26 13.18 -11.37
N PRO A 43 10.79 13.96 -12.35
CA PRO A 43 10.23 14.00 -13.69
C PRO A 43 10.37 12.66 -14.43
N GLN A 44 11.42 11.88 -14.14
CA GLN A 44 11.62 10.54 -14.70
C GLN A 44 10.52 9.58 -14.26
N TYR A 45 10.14 9.62 -12.98
CA TYR A 45 9.06 8.79 -12.46
C TYR A 45 7.70 9.19 -13.07
N ARG A 46 7.48 10.48 -13.31
CA ARG A 46 6.28 10.98 -13.99
C ARG A 46 6.18 10.47 -15.44
N GLU A 47 7.28 10.44 -16.18
CA GLU A 47 7.32 9.86 -17.53
C GLU A 47 7.06 8.36 -17.53
N PHE A 48 7.65 7.64 -16.57
CA PHE A 48 7.43 6.21 -16.37
C PHE A 48 5.96 5.90 -16.12
N ILE A 49 5.30 6.61 -15.20
CA ILE A 49 3.87 6.45 -14.90
C ILE A 49 3.01 6.75 -16.13
N LYS A 50 3.34 7.80 -16.90
CA LYS A 50 2.61 8.10 -18.15
C LYS A 50 2.68 6.97 -19.17
N LYS A 51 3.87 6.39 -19.38
CA LYS A 51 4.05 5.24 -20.29
C LYS A 51 3.29 4.01 -19.79
N ALA A 52 3.38 3.72 -18.49
CA ALA A 52 2.67 2.59 -17.88
C ALA A 52 1.13 2.74 -18.01
N LEU A 53 0.60 3.94 -17.76
CA LEU A 53 -0.84 4.23 -17.92
C LEU A 53 -1.30 4.16 -19.38
N ALA A 54 -0.46 4.58 -20.33
CA ALA A 54 -0.77 4.49 -21.76
C ALA A 54 -0.90 3.03 -22.22
N HIS A 55 0.01 2.15 -21.77
CA HIS A 55 -0.06 0.71 -22.04
C HIS A 55 -1.30 0.07 -21.40
N SER A 56 -1.60 0.39 -20.15
CA SER A 56 -2.77 -0.17 -19.45
C SER A 56 -4.09 0.29 -20.09
N LYS A 57 -4.20 1.55 -20.51
CA LYS A 57 -5.38 2.03 -21.27
C LYS A 57 -5.49 1.38 -22.65
N ALA A 58 -4.38 1.13 -23.33
CA ALA A 58 -4.38 0.45 -24.62
C ALA A 58 -4.84 -1.01 -24.49
N GLU A 59 -4.36 -1.72 -23.46
CA GLU A 59 -4.80 -3.09 -23.16
C GLU A 59 -6.27 -3.15 -22.77
N GLN A 60 -6.75 -2.16 -21.99
CA GLN A 60 -8.15 -2.08 -21.60
C GLN A 60 -9.07 -1.74 -22.80
N LYS A 61 -8.62 -0.90 -23.74
CA LYS A 61 -9.35 -0.57 -24.97
C LYS A 61 -9.36 -1.71 -25.99
N SER A 62 -8.37 -2.60 -25.99
CA SER A 62 -8.32 -3.78 -26.85
C SER A 62 -9.24 -4.92 -26.40
N ARG A 63 -9.77 -4.87 -25.17
CA ARG A 63 -10.70 -5.86 -24.62
C ARG A 63 -12.19 -5.48 -24.78
N PHE A 64 -12.48 -4.34 -25.42
CA PHE A 64 -13.82 -3.89 -25.82
C PHE A 64 -13.86 -3.73 -27.35
#